data_AF-A0A8C7IJF6-F1
#
_entry.id   AF-A0A8C7IJF6-F1
#
_cell.length_a   1.000
_cell.length_b   1.000
_cell.length_c   1.000
_cell.angle_alpha   90.00
_cell.angle_beta   90.00
_cell.angle_gamma   90.00
#
_symmetry.space_group_name_H-M   'P 1'
#
loop_
_entity.id
_entity.type
_entity.pdbx_description
1 polymer ?
#
loop_
_entity_poly.entity_id
_entity_poly.type
_entity_poly.pdbx_seq_one_letter_code
_entity_poly.pdbx_strand_id
1 'polypeptide(L)'
;MKSIQLNFRRQCQQDPGEAESESVSDLVGIDFAEPPATQDEVSASSSLNTGVAPASPTTAGGKQYKYNAQWEKAFPWLHFEGNVMFCKYCKAEPQLAGKLSSFVVGNPHLKKDTVKKHNASKKHIECRDIHIIKSTNEYPVTVQSALRRQNNFPASHFTSPLKMTTPQYDLSNTLPPHTLTRLAREWLAEDTPNFDPAGLCVGSHEVEARLLCKTPCSVLAGRPFFTAVFTELSCTVEWAHKEGAQLGPDAVAQTAVVRGPARCVLLGERPALNCLARASGIATRCSQLQSIAREAGWHGHVAGTRKTTPGFRLVEKYAMLVGGVSMHRQDLSGMVMLKDNHIWASGSITQAVRDARSVCGFSSKIEVECGSREEGSEAATAGADIVMLDNFKPQELHAAAQLLKEEFPSVLIEASGGVTPDSLPQYLSPHVDIISLGCITQGCPVVDFSLKVQKPVAFPIIFDSQ
;
A
#
# COMPACT_ATOMS: atom_id res chain seq x y z
N MET A 1 33.94 16.58 48.48
CA MET A 1 34.25 15.31 47.78
C MET A 1 35.12 15.61 46.56
N LYS A 2 36.40 15.92 46.82
CA LYS A 2 37.46 15.98 45.81
C LYS A 2 37.97 14.55 45.64
N SER A 3 38.13 14.09 44.40
CA SER A 3 39.22 13.22 43.91
C SER A 3 38.82 12.54 42.59
N ILE A 4 39.78 12.54 41.65
CA ILE A 4 39.88 11.71 40.43
C ILE A 4 39.28 12.33 39.15
N GLN A 5 39.96 13.35 38.64
CA GLN A 5 40.18 13.54 37.19
C GLN A 5 41.68 13.73 36.99
N LEU A 6 42.39 12.63 36.74
CA LEU A 6 43.76 12.59 36.25
C LEU A 6 44.10 11.13 35.94
N ASN A 7 44.14 10.80 34.65
CA ASN A 7 45.00 9.80 34.00
C ASN A 7 44.31 9.28 32.74
N PHE A 8 44.66 9.84 31.58
CA PHE A 8 44.96 9.08 30.35
C PHE A 8 45.55 10.04 29.31
N ARG A 9 46.77 10.51 29.60
CA ARG A 9 47.67 11.12 28.61
C ARG A 9 49.10 10.96 29.12
N ARG A 10 49.76 9.85 28.78
CA ARG A 10 51.23 9.68 28.68
C ARG A 10 51.61 8.22 28.41
N GLN A 11 52.04 7.95 27.18
CA GLN A 11 53.20 7.13 26.82
C GLN A 11 53.56 7.60 25.38
N CYS A 12 54.52 8.53 25.27
CA CYS A 12 55.90 8.31 24.76
C CYS A 12 55.90 7.95 23.27
N GLN A 13 56.24 8.78 22.27
CA GLN A 13 57.38 9.70 22.04
C GLN A 13 58.77 9.09 22.27
N GLN A 14 59.46 8.80 21.16
CA GLN A 14 60.91 8.73 20.83
C GLN A 14 60.96 8.49 19.30
N ASP A 15 61.78 9.07 18.42
CA ASP A 15 62.65 10.25 18.32
C ASP A 15 62.97 10.42 16.79
N PRO A 16 63.76 11.42 16.32
CA PRO A 16 63.60 12.09 15.01
C PRO A 16 64.67 11.78 13.93
N GLY A 17 64.44 12.27 12.70
CA GLY A 17 65.37 12.30 11.54
C GLY A 17 64.94 11.34 10.43
N GLU A 18 64.96 11.62 9.14
CA GLU A 18 65.63 12.64 8.32
C GLU A 18 64.73 13.00 7.12
N ALA A 19 64.98 14.17 6.53
CA ALA A 19 64.34 14.66 5.33
C ALA A 19 65.03 14.08 4.09
N GLU A 20 64.29 13.43 3.19
CA GLU A 20 64.62 13.40 1.77
C GLU A 20 63.36 13.58 0.93
N SER A 21 63.40 14.64 0.13
CA SER A 21 62.49 14.93 -0.97
C SER A 21 62.92 14.09 -2.18
N GLU A 22 62.10 13.14 -2.59
CA GLU A 22 62.17 12.56 -3.92
C GLU A 22 60.80 12.62 -4.60
N SER A 23 60.80 13.32 -5.74
CA SER A 23 59.72 13.41 -6.71
C SER A 23 60.02 12.46 -7.86
N VAL A 24 59.17 11.46 -8.13
CA VAL A 24 59.07 10.72 -9.40
C VAL A 24 57.65 10.11 -9.42
N SER A 25 56.64 10.71 -10.06
CA SER A 25 56.26 10.53 -11.48
C SER A 25 56.33 9.09 -11.96
N ASP A 26 55.17 8.42 -12.06
CA ASP A 26 54.83 7.25 -12.90
C ASP A 26 53.80 6.38 -12.13
N LEU A 27 52.69 5.89 -12.66
CA LEU A 27 52.24 5.70 -14.03
C LEU A 27 50.73 5.35 -13.98
N VAL A 28 50.04 5.67 -15.08
CA VAL A 28 48.70 5.21 -15.51
C VAL A 28 47.47 5.91 -14.90
N GLY A 29 47.06 6.97 -15.59
CA GLY A 29 45.69 7.48 -15.55
C GLY A 29 44.70 6.46 -16.14
N ILE A 30 43.52 6.37 -15.54
CA ILE A 30 42.36 5.70 -16.10
C ILE A 30 41.24 6.74 -16.13
N ASP A 31 40.88 7.11 -17.35
CA ASP A 31 39.82 8.04 -17.72
C ASP A 31 38.46 7.58 -17.21
N PHE A 32 37.71 8.52 -16.64
CA PHE A 32 36.26 8.39 -16.44
C PHE A 32 35.57 8.56 -17.79
N ALA A 33 35.12 7.46 -18.39
CA ALA A 33 34.27 7.47 -19.57
C ALA A 33 32.79 7.64 -19.20
N GLU A 34 32.23 8.82 -19.46
CA GLU A 34 30.79 9.04 -19.58
C GLU A 34 30.27 8.48 -20.93
N PRO A 35 29.04 7.94 -20.99
CA PRO A 35 28.49 7.39 -22.22
C PRO A 35 28.01 8.49 -23.19
N PRO A 36 28.16 8.30 -24.51
CA PRO A 36 27.91 9.36 -25.47
C PRO A 36 26.41 9.60 -25.73
N ALA A 37 26.04 10.88 -25.70
CA ALA A 37 24.82 11.41 -26.28
C ALA A 37 24.96 11.51 -27.81
N THR A 38 24.07 10.88 -28.56
CA THR A 38 23.91 11.12 -30.00
C THR A 38 22.95 12.29 -30.20
N GLN A 39 23.48 13.42 -30.68
CA GLN A 39 22.73 14.46 -31.36
C GLN A 39 22.83 14.18 -32.86
N ASP A 40 21.69 14.12 -33.54
CA ASP A 40 21.62 14.48 -34.96
C ASP A 40 20.77 15.75 -35.07
N GLU A 41 21.39 16.73 -35.70
CA GLU A 41 20.92 18.08 -35.98
C GLU A 41 19.68 18.09 -36.88
N VAL A 42 18.71 18.98 -36.62
CA VAL A 42 18.11 19.77 -37.70
C VAL A 42 17.70 21.14 -37.15
N SER A 43 18.42 22.18 -37.58
CA SER A 43 18.06 23.58 -37.44
C SER A 43 17.11 24.05 -38.55
N ALA A 44 16.05 24.75 -38.13
CA ALA A 44 15.38 25.91 -38.71
C ALA A 44 15.30 26.07 -40.26
N SER A 45 14.09 26.19 -40.81
CA SER A 45 13.38 27.49 -40.93
C SER A 45 12.29 27.49 -42.03
N SER A 46 11.14 28.07 -41.64
CA SER A 46 10.21 28.89 -42.43
C SER A 46 9.60 28.42 -43.77
N SER A 47 8.26 28.56 -43.84
CA SER A 47 7.46 29.17 -44.91
C SER A 47 6.38 28.28 -45.55
N LEU A 48 5.13 28.59 -45.16
CA LEU A 48 3.98 28.86 -46.05
C LEU A 48 3.68 27.91 -47.23
N ASN A 49 2.50 27.28 -47.08
CA ASN A 49 1.35 27.36 -47.99
C ASN A 49 0.95 26.11 -48.81
N THR A 50 -0.38 25.98 -48.90
CA THR A 50 -1.22 25.25 -49.86
C THR A 50 -1.27 23.73 -49.82
N GLY A 51 -2.51 23.23 -49.65
CA GLY A 51 -2.83 21.81 -49.66
C GLY A 51 -2.95 21.21 -51.06
N VAL A 52 -2.88 19.87 -51.10
CA VAL A 52 -3.47 19.01 -52.12
C VAL A 52 -3.94 17.72 -51.44
N ALA A 53 -5.13 17.27 -51.81
CA ALA A 53 -5.90 16.17 -51.24
C ALA A 53 -5.23 14.79 -51.34
N PRO A 54 -5.53 13.84 -50.44
CA PRO A 54 -5.14 12.44 -50.61
C PRO A 54 -6.12 11.70 -51.54
N ALA A 55 -5.52 10.85 -52.37
CA ALA A 55 -6.14 10.04 -53.39
C ALA A 55 -7.20 9.04 -52.87
N SER A 56 -8.23 8.85 -53.69
CA SER A 56 -9.34 7.91 -53.53
C SER A 56 -8.88 6.44 -53.56
N PRO A 57 -9.50 5.54 -52.76
CA PRO A 57 -9.58 4.13 -53.08
C PRO A 57 -10.93 3.81 -53.77
N THR A 58 -10.80 3.38 -55.02
CA THR A 58 -11.58 2.34 -55.72
C THR A 58 -12.92 1.90 -55.12
N THR A 59 -13.98 2.20 -55.87
CA THR A 59 -15.33 1.65 -55.76
C THR A 59 -15.40 0.15 -56.09
N ALA A 60 -15.96 -0.64 -55.17
CA ALA A 60 -16.60 -1.91 -55.48
C ALA A 60 -17.97 -1.96 -54.79
N GLY A 61 -19.05 -1.77 -55.58
CA GLY A 61 -20.41 -2.27 -55.31
C GLY A 61 -21.05 -1.94 -53.96
N GLY A 62 -21.21 -0.66 -53.61
CA GLY A 62 -21.87 -0.26 -52.35
C GLY A 62 -23.40 -0.12 -52.50
N LYS A 63 -24.18 -1.08 -51.99
CA LYS A 63 -25.57 -0.80 -51.59
C LYS A 63 -25.52 0.26 -50.48
N GLN A 64 -26.12 1.43 -50.71
CA GLN A 64 -26.21 2.48 -49.70
C GLN A 64 -27.35 2.15 -48.74
N TYR A 65 -27.00 1.65 -47.56
CA TYR A 65 -27.96 1.25 -46.54
C TYR A 65 -28.34 2.44 -45.65
N LYS A 66 -29.63 2.78 -45.59
CA LYS A 66 -30.13 3.89 -44.76
C LYS A 66 -30.00 3.56 -43.27
N TYR A 67 -29.34 4.44 -42.53
CA TYR A 67 -29.31 4.43 -41.06
C TYR A 67 -30.72 4.61 -40.48
N ASN A 68 -31.07 3.79 -39.48
CA ASN A 68 -32.31 3.94 -38.71
C ASN A 68 -31.96 4.35 -37.28
N ALA A 69 -32.20 5.62 -36.95
CA ALA A 69 -31.94 6.20 -35.63
C ALA A 69 -32.71 5.53 -34.47
N GLN A 70 -33.69 4.68 -34.75
CA GLN A 70 -34.37 3.88 -33.72
C GLN A 70 -33.44 2.85 -33.05
N TRP A 71 -32.32 2.48 -33.67
CA TRP A 71 -31.38 1.52 -33.08
C TRP A 71 -30.63 2.07 -31.87
N GLU A 72 -30.08 3.29 -31.95
CA GLU A 72 -29.41 3.94 -30.81
C GLU A 72 -30.40 4.25 -29.68
N LYS A 73 -31.67 4.55 -30.02
CA LYS A 73 -32.75 4.70 -29.02
C LYS A 73 -33.10 3.40 -28.31
N ALA A 74 -33.13 2.28 -29.04
CA ALA A 74 -33.46 0.97 -28.46
C ALA A 74 -32.27 0.33 -27.73
N PHE A 75 -31.03 0.66 -28.11
CA PHE A 75 -29.80 0.10 -27.58
C PHE A 75 -28.73 1.21 -27.42
N PRO A 76 -28.69 1.90 -26.27
CA PRO A 76 -27.79 3.04 -26.02
C PRO A 76 -26.29 2.73 -26.01
N TRP A 77 -25.94 1.46 -26.19
CA TRP A 77 -24.57 0.94 -26.25
C TRP A 77 -24.10 0.67 -27.68
N LEU A 78 -24.95 0.91 -28.68
CA LEU A 78 -24.56 0.91 -30.09
C LEU A 78 -24.17 2.33 -30.53
N HIS A 79 -23.20 2.41 -31.44
CA HIS A 79 -22.74 3.65 -32.05
C HIS A 79 -22.57 3.46 -33.56
N PHE A 80 -23.09 4.39 -34.35
CA PHE A 80 -22.99 4.32 -35.81
C PHE A 80 -21.83 5.15 -36.38
N GLU A 81 -20.93 4.51 -37.12
CA GLU A 81 -19.77 5.15 -37.76
C GLU A 81 -19.52 4.49 -39.13
N GLY A 82 -19.46 5.29 -40.22
CA GLY A 82 -19.04 4.80 -41.54
C GLY A 82 -19.84 3.62 -42.10
N ASN A 83 -21.19 3.66 -42.05
CA ASN A 83 -22.10 2.57 -42.46
C ASN A 83 -22.08 1.29 -41.60
N VAL A 84 -21.37 1.30 -40.47
CA VAL A 84 -21.26 0.17 -39.55
C VAL A 84 -21.72 0.62 -38.16
N MET A 85 -22.53 -0.20 -37.49
CA MET A 85 -22.83 -0.04 -36.06
C MET A 85 -21.84 -0.84 -35.23
N PHE A 86 -21.30 -0.23 -34.19
CA PHE A 86 -20.38 -0.88 -33.27
C PHE A 86 -20.98 -0.92 -31.87
N CYS A 87 -20.65 -1.98 -31.12
CA CYS A 87 -20.86 -1.98 -29.67
C CYS A 87 -19.74 -1.18 -29.01
N LYS A 88 -20.09 -0.11 -28.27
CA LYS A 88 -19.10 0.75 -27.60
C LYS A 88 -18.22 0.01 -26.59
N TYR A 89 -18.79 -0.96 -25.86
CA TYR A 89 -18.07 -1.77 -24.87
C TYR A 89 -17.07 -2.72 -25.55
N CYS A 90 -17.51 -3.45 -26.57
CA CYS A 90 -16.66 -4.38 -27.30
C CYS A 90 -15.60 -3.67 -28.16
N LYS A 91 -15.87 -2.44 -28.63
CA LYS A 91 -14.89 -1.60 -29.34
C LYS A 91 -13.82 -1.07 -28.39
N ALA A 92 -14.19 -0.76 -27.13
CA ALA A 92 -13.25 -0.33 -26.10
C ALA A 92 -12.32 -1.48 -25.63
N GLU A 93 -12.78 -2.72 -25.68
CA GLU A 93 -12.02 -3.90 -25.21
C GLU A 93 -11.84 -4.97 -26.32
N PRO A 94 -11.07 -4.66 -27.40
CA PRO A 94 -10.92 -5.55 -28.55
C PRO A 94 -10.30 -6.91 -28.20
N GLN A 95 -9.44 -6.96 -27.17
CA GLN A 95 -8.84 -8.19 -26.64
C GLN A 95 -9.84 -9.20 -26.08
N LEU A 96 -11.03 -8.75 -25.63
CA LEU A 96 -12.06 -9.61 -25.04
C LEU A 96 -13.20 -9.91 -26.02
N ALA A 97 -13.56 -8.93 -26.85
CA ALA A 97 -14.71 -9.00 -27.75
C ALA A 97 -14.54 -10.03 -28.89
N GLY A 98 -13.31 -10.34 -29.31
CA GLY A 98 -13.06 -11.09 -30.54
C GLY A 98 -13.58 -10.39 -31.79
N LYS A 99 -13.64 -11.09 -32.94
CA LYS A 99 -13.98 -10.52 -34.27
C LYS A 99 -15.44 -10.03 -34.43
N LEU A 100 -16.24 -9.92 -33.36
CA LEU A 100 -17.72 -9.70 -33.41
C LEU A 100 -18.18 -8.43 -32.68
N SER A 101 -17.50 -7.29 -32.91
CA SER A 101 -17.88 -5.99 -32.34
C SER A 101 -18.60 -5.04 -33.32
N SER A 102 -18.67 -5.41 -34.60
CA SER A 102 -19.22 -4.60 -35.69
C SER A 102 -20.43 -5.26 -36.36
N PHE A 103 -21.47 -4.48 -36.65
CA PHE A 103 -22.69 -4.86 -37.33
C PHE A 103 -22.90 -4.00 -38.57
N VAL A 104 -23.20 -4.61 -39.72
CA VAL A 104 -23.45 -3.86 -40.97
C VAL A 104 -24.91 -3.38 -41.00
N VAL A 105 -25.10 -2.06 -41.11
CA VAL A 105 -26.43 -1.45 -41.17
C VAL A 105 -27.10 -1.79 -42.50
N GLY A 106 -28.38 -2.15 -42.47
CA GLY A 106 -29.16 -2.57 -43.64
C GLY A 106 -28.84 -3.95 -44.20
N ASN A 107 -27.98 -4.73 -43.54
CA ASN A 107 -27.85 -6.15 -43.80
C ASN A 107 -29.22 -6.85 -43.54
N PRO A 108 -29.79 -7.60 -44.51
CA PRO A 108 -31.03 -8.37 -44.31
C PRO A 108 -30.99 -9.33 -43.11
N HIS A 109 -29.78 -9.70 -42.66
CA HIS A 109 -29.54 -10.57 -41.50
C HIS A 109 -29.36 -9.82 -40.17
N LEU A 110 -29.28 -8.48 -40.16
CA LEU A 110 -29.22 -7.71 -38.92
C LEU A 110 -30.62 -7.58 -38.31
N LYS A 111 -31.06 -8.66 -37.66
CA LYS A 111 -32.31 -8.73 -36.91
C LYS A 111 -32.10 -8.19 -35.49
N LYS A 112 -33.17 -7.65 -34.86
CA LYS A 112 -33.17 -7.25 -33.44
C LYS A 112 -32.70 -8.39 -32.53
N ASP A 113 -33.01 -9.63 -32.90
CA ASP A 113 -32.57 -10.82 -32.14
C ASP A 113 -31.05 -11.02 -32.18
N THR A 114 -30.37 -10.65 -33.25
CA THR A 114 -28.90 -10.70 -33.34
C THR A 114 -28.27 -9.72 -32.36
N VAL A 115 -28.83 -8.51 -32.26
CA VAL A 115 -28.40 -7.48 -31.31
C VAL A 115 -28.68 -7.90 -29.86
N LYS A 116 -29.85 -8.50 -29.60
CA LYS A 116 -30.19 -9.08 -28.28
C LYS A 116 -29.27 -10.23 -27.89
N LYS A 117 -28.95 -11.14 -28.84
CA LYS A 117 -27.99 -12.24 -28.61
C LYS A 117 -26.59 -11.74 -28.31
N HIS A 118 -26.15 -10.66 -28.98
CA HIS A 118 -24.88 -10.01 -28.65
C HIS A 118 -24.90 -9.43 -27.23
N ASN A 119 -25.94 -8.69 -26.85
CA ASN A 119 -26.10 -8.13 -25.51
C ASN A 119 -26.11 -9.20 -24.39
N ALA A 120 -26.66 -10.38 -24.69
CA ALA A 120 -26.70 -11.52 -23.79
C ALA A 120 -25.43 -12.40 -23.84
N SER A 121 -24.49 -12.12 -24.75
CA SER A 121 -23.29 -12.94 -24.89
C SER A 121 -22.32 -12.72 -23.73
N LYS A 122 -21.70 -13.80 -23.25
CA LYS A 122 -20.74 -13.77 -22.14
C LYS A 122 -19.62 -12.73 -22.37
N LYS A 123 -19.08 -12.69 -23.59
CA LYS A 123 -18.02 -11.74 -23.97
C LYS A 123 -18.47 -10.28 -23.91
N HIS A 124 -19.71 -10.00 -24.34
CA HIS A 124 -20.26 -8.64 -24.24
C HIS A 124 -20.45 -8.21 -22.79
N ILE A 125 -20.98 -9.11 -21.95
CA ILE A 125 -21.16 -8.87 -20.51
C ILE A 125 -19.81 -8.56 -19.86
N GLU A 126 -18.77 -9.35 -20.15
CA GLU A 126 -17.40 -9.12 -19.66
C GLU A 126 -16.84 -7.76 -20.12
N CYS A 127 -16.99 -7.41 -21.41
CA CYS A 127 -16.55 -6.11 -21.94
C CYS A 127 -17.30 -4.96 -21.25
N ARG A 128 -18.61 -5.11 -21.03
CA ARG A 128 -19.44 -4.10 -20.38
C ARG A 128 -19.06 -3.93 -18.91
N ASP A 129 -18.89 -5.03 -18.18
CA ASP A 129 -18.58 -5.01 -16.76
C ASP A 129 -17.19 -4.39 -16.53
N ILE A 130 -16.20 -4.68 -17.37
CA ILE A 130 -14.88 -4.02 -17.33
C ILE A 130 -14.98 -2.54 -17.68
N HIS A 131 -15.77 -2.18 -18.69
CA HIS A 131 -15.96 -0.78 -19.05
C HIS A 131 -16.65 0.02 -17.92
N ILE A 132 -17.60 -0.60 -17.20
CA ILE A 132 -18.22 -0.02 -16.00
C ILE A 132 -17.16 0.11 -14.90
N ILE A 133 -16.41 -0.95 -14.56
CA ILE A 133 -15.35 -0.89 -13.55
C ILE A 133 -14.36 0.25 -13.85
N LYS A 134 -13.91 0.38 -15.10
CA LYS A 134 -12.99 1.45 -15.53
C LYS A 134 -13.61 2.85 -15.46
N SER A 135 -14.92 2.98 -15.57
CA SER A 135 -15.61 4.28 -15.62
C SER A 135 -16.24 4.71 -14.30
N THR A 136 -16.57 3.78 -13.39
CA THR A 136 -17.27 4.05 -12.13
C THR A 136 -16.48 3.64 -10.89
N ASN A 137 -15.39 2.89 -11.03
CA ASN A 137 -14.61 2.36 -9.91
C ASN A 137 -15.43 1.46 -8.94
N GLU A 138 -16.52 0.86 -9.43
CA GLU A 138 -17.40 -0.04 -8.67
C GLU A 138 -17.45 -1.44 -9.33
N TYR A 139 -17.39 -2.50 -8.51
CA TYR A 139 -17.44 -3.89 -8.95
C TYR A 139 -18.88 -4.43 -9.02
N PRO A 140 -19.36 -4.97 -10.15
CA PRO A 140 -20.71 -5.51 -10.24
C PRO A 140 -20.86 -6.88 -9.54
N VAL A 141 -22.04 -7.08 -8.94
CA VAL A 141 -22.49 -8.20 -8.09
C VAL A 141 -22.23 -9.61 -8.67
N THR A 142 -22.11 -9.74 -9.98
CA THR A 142 -21.83 -11.02 -10.66
C THR A 142 -20.43 -11.57 -10.37
N VAL A 143 -19.42 -10.71 -10.14
CA VAL A 143 -18.04 -11.13 -9.80
C VAL A 143 -17.99 -11.74 -8.39
N GLN A 144 -18.77 -11.21 -7.45
CA GLN A 144 -18.89 -11.75 -6.09
C GLN A 144 -19.43 -13.20 -6.08
N SER A 145 -20.31 -13.54 -7.03
CA SER A 145 -20.91 -14.87 -7.13
C SER A 145 -19.97 -15.93 -7.76
N ALA A 146 -19.05 -15.50 -8.63
CA ALA A 146 -18.05 -16.39 -9.24
C ALA A 146 -16.91 -16.72 -8.26
N LEU A 147 -16.45 -15.72 -7.50
CA LEU A 147 -15.44 -15.90 -6.44
C LEU A 147 -15.95 -16.84 -5.33
N ARG A 148 -17.23 -16.73 -4.95
CA ARG A 148 -17.86 -17.65 -3.98
C ARG A 148 -17.96 -19.11 -4.44
N ARG A 149 -18.00 -19.39 -5.75
CA ARG A 149 -18.15 -20.76 -6.28
C ARG A 149 -16.82 -21.49 -6.48
N GLN A 150 -15.72 -20.76 -6.69
CA GLN A 150 -14.39 -21.37 -6.86
C GLN A 150 -13.66 -21.62 -5.53
N ASN A 151 -13.97 -20.86 -4.48
CA ASN A 151 -13.23 -20.90 -3.21
C ASN A 151 -14.08 -21.45 -2.06
N ASN A 152 -14.65 -22.63 -2.22
CA ASN A 152 -15.32 -23.32 -1.10
C ASN A 152 -14.23 -23.97 -0.24
N PHE A 153 -13.65 -23.21 0.69
CA PHE A 153 -12.63 -23.70 1.61
C PHE A 153 -13.26 -24.72 2.57
N PRO A 154 -12.84 -25.99 2.57
CA PRO A 154 -13.32 -26.95 3.57
C PRO A 154 -12.85 -26.51 4.96
N ALA A 155 -13.68 -26.71 5.99
CA ALA A 155 -13.27 -26.59 7.37
C ALA A 155 -12.28 -27.71 7.70
N SER A 156 -11.00 -27.50 7.37
CA SER A 156 -9.93 -28.44 7.70
C SER A 156 -9.64 -28.39 9.20
N HIS A 157 -9.13 -29.50 9.71
CA HIS A 157 -8.79 -29.76 11.12
C HIS A 157 -7.70 -28.80 11.64
N PHE A 158 -8.05 -27.54 11.83
CA PHE A 158 -7.34 -26.69 12.76
C PHE A 158 -7.62 -27.24 14.17
N THR A 159 -6.58 -27.61 14.91
CA THR A 159 -6.57 -27.28 16.34
C THR A 159 -6.93 -25.81 16.41
N SER A 160 -8.15 -25.52 16.89
CA SER A 160 -8.84 -24.23 16.87
C SER A 160 -7.90 -23.09 16.48
N PRO A 161 -8.06 -22.45 15.29
CA PRO A 161 -7.39 -21.18 15.12
C PRO A 161 -7.94 -20.37 16.28
N LEU A 162 -7.07 -19.88 17.18
CA LEU A 162 -7.46 -18.83 18.09
C LEU A 162 -8.07 -17.79 17.17
N LYS A 163 -9.41 -17.75 17.10
CA LYS A 163 -10.13 -16.73 16.37
C LYS A 163 -9.51 -15.50 16.96
N MET A 164 -8.77 -14.75 16.16
CA MET A 164 -8.46 -13.38 16.47
C MET A 164 -9.79 -12.66 16.34
N THR A 165 -10.70 -12.93 17.29
CA THR A 165 -11.65 -11.97 17.78
C THR A 165 -10.79 -10.77 18.07
N THR A 166 -11.05 -9.67 17.35
CA THR A 166 -10.44 -8.39 17.65
C THR A 166 -10.58 -8.23 19.16
N PRO A 167 -9.47 -8.25 19.91
CA PRO A 167 -9.59 -8.33 21.35
C PRO A 167 -10.42 -7.14 21.83
N GLN A 168 -11.26 -7.36 22.83
CA GLN A 168 -11.99 -6.30 23.55
C GLN A 168 -11.02 -5.40 24.36
N TYR A 169 -9.72 -5.45 24.06
CA TYR A 169 -8.62 -4.77 24.72
C TYR A 169 -8.22 -3.55 23.90
N ASP A 170 -7.88 -2.47 24.60
CA ASP A 170 -7.33 -1.27 23.98
C ASP A 170 -5.92 -1.56 23.46
N LEU A 171 -5.76 -1.57 22.13
CA LEU A 171 -4.48 -1.83 21.46
C LEU A 171 -3.40 -0.82 21.85
N SER A 172 -3.78 0.37 22.32
CA SER A 172 -2.82 1.36 22.81
C SER A 172 -1.98 0.86 23.99
N ASN A 173 -2.48 -0.11 24.77
CA ASN A 173 -1.76 -0.74 25.88
C ASN A 173 -0.52 -1.53 25.42
N THR A 174 -0.38 -1.82 24.13
CA THR A 174 0.83 -2.46 23.56
C THR A 174 2.01 -1.49 23.44
N LEU A 175 1.77 -0.17 23.56
CA LEU A 175 2.78 0.86 23.36
C LEU A 175 3.33 1.34 24.72
N PRO A 176 4.62 1.15 25.01
CA PRO A 176 5.20 1.65 26.25
C PRO A 176 5.17 3.19 26.29
N PRO A 177 4.65 3.82 27.37
CA PRO A 177 4.50 5.28 27.44
C PRO A 177 5.80 6.07 27.21
N HIS A 178 6.93 5.56 27.72
CA HIS A 178 8.24 6.21 27.52
C HIS A 178 8.65 6.26 26.04
N THR A 179 8.24 5.27 25.24
CA THR A 179 8.51 5.25 23.80
C THR A 179 7.66 6.28 23.06
N LEU A 180 6.39 6.44 23.46
CA LEU A 180 5.50 7.47 22.92
C LEU A 180 6.03 8.88 23.20
N THR A 181 6.41 9.17 24.45
CA THR A 181 7.03 10.45 24.84
C THR A 181 8.31 10.71 24.06
N ARG A 182 9.18 9.70 23.90
CA ARG A 182 10.43 9.86 23.14
C ARG A 182 10.16 10.23 21.67
N LEU A 183 9.27 9.50 20.99
CA LEU A 183 8.93 9.78 19.58
C LEU A 183 8.29 11.16 19.42
N ALA A 184 7.36 11.53 20.31
CA ALA A 184 6.73 12.85 20.29
C ALA A 184 7.77 13.98 20.40
N ARG A 185 8.75 13.84 21.31
CA ARG A 185 9.85 14.80 21.46
C ARG A 185 10.76 14.85 20.25
N GLU A 186 11.10 13.70 19.67
CA GLU A 186 11.92 13.62 18.45
C GLU A 186 11.25 14.36 17.28
N TRP A 187 9.94 14.17 17.07
CA TRP A 187 9.20 14.86 16.00
C TRP A 187 9.02 16.36 16.26
N LEU A 188 8.80 16.77 17.51
CA LEU A 188 8.73 18.19 17.89
C LEU A 188 10.09 18.88 17.71
N ALA A 189 11.19 18.20 18.07
CA ALA A 189 12.54 18.71 17.89
C ALA A 189 12.94 18.79 16.41
N GLU A 190 12.47 17.87 15.58
CA GLU A 190 12.64 17.93 14.12
C GLU A 190 11.94 19.15 13.51
N ASP A 191 10.67 19.40 13.86
CA ASP A 191 9.84 20.45 13.24
C ASP A 191 10.06 21.84 13.88
N THR A 192 10.60 21.91 15.10
CA THR A 192 10.97 23.16 15.78
C THR A 192 12.27 23.01 16.57
N PRO A 193 13.42 22.93 15.88
CA PRO A 193 14.72 22.76 16.54
C PRO A 193 15.22 24.02 17.27
N ASN A 194 14.68 25.21 16.91
CA ASN A 194 15.15 26.51 17.41
C ASN A 194 13.99 27.36 17.95
N PHE A 195 13.56 28.36 17.18
CA PHE A 195 12.50 29.30 17.55
C PHE A 195 11.21 29.01 16.77
N ASP A 196 10.07 29.33 17.38
CA ASP A 196 8.75 29.38 16.73
C ASP A 196 8.23 30.83 16.67
N PRO A 197 8.54 31.58 15.60
CA PRO A 197 8.05 32.95 15.43
C PRO A 197 6.53 33.04 15.31
N ALA A 198 5.87 32.02 14.77
CA ALA A 198 4.41 32.00 14.64
C ALA A 198 3.73 31.84 16.02
N GLY A 199 4.35 31.09 16.92
CA GLY A 199 3.96 30.96 18.32
C GLY A 199 3.91 32.30 19.06
N LEU A 200 4.81 33.25 18.73
CA LEU A 200 4.77 34.61 19.29
C LEU A 200 3.50 35.35 18.86
N CYS A 201 3.11 35.24 17.59
CA CYS A 201 1.95 35.94 17.02
C CYS A 201 0.63 35.51 17.66
N VAL A 202 0.52 34.25 18.09
CA VAL A 202 -0.72 33.69 18.65
C VAL A 202 -0.77 33.72 20.17
N GLY A 203 0.38 33.75 20.84
CA GLY A 203 0.47 33.79 22.31
C GLY A 203 -0.03 32.51 22.99
N SER A 204 -0.38 32.61 24.28
CA SER A 204 -0.81 31.47 25.11
C SER A 204 -2.15 31.66 25.81
N HIS A 205 -3.08 32.35 25.14
CA HIS A 205 -4.48 32.23 25.53
C HIS A 205 -4.98 30.81 25.22
N GLU A 206 -5.94 30.32 26.00
CA GLU A 206 -6.52 29.00 25.80
C GLU A 206 -7.36 28.97 24.53
N VAL A 207 -7.19 27.93 23.72
CA VAL A 207 -7.97 27.70 22.51
C VAL A 207 -8.50 26.27 22.46
N GLU A 208 -9.60 26.11 21.73
CA GLU A 208 -10.12 24.82 21.32
C GLU A 208 -9.89 24.63 19.82
N ALA A 209 -9.30 23.49 19.43
CA ALA A 209 -9.15 23.10 18.04
C ALA A 209 -9.83 21.76 17.76
N ARG A 210 -10.60 21.69 16.68
CA ARG A 210 -11.35 20.50 16.27
C ARG A 210 -10.56 19.75 15.20
N LEU A 211 -10.35 18.46 15.43
CA LEU A 211 -9.73 17.55 14.47
C LEU A 211 -10.80 16.99 13.54
N LEU A 212 -10.62 17.19 12.25
CA LEU A 212 -11.56 16.80 11.19
C LEU A 212 -10.88 15.80 10.26
N CYS A 213 -11.50 14.63 10.05
CA CYS A 213 -11.16 13.69 8.98
C CYS A 213 -11.96 14.03 7.73
N LYS A 214 -11.32 14.13 6.58
CA LYS A 214 -11.96 14.52 5.30
C LYS A 214 -11.90 13.42 4.24
N THR A 215 -11.16 12.35 4.49
CA THR A 215 -11.19 11.16 3.62
C THR A 215 -12.28 10.22 4.12
N PRO A 216 -13.36 9.99 3.34
CA PRO A 216 -14.44 9.11 3.75
C PRO A 216 -13.97 7.66 3.81
N CYS A 217 -14.69 6.83 4.56
CA CYS A 217 -14.42 5.38 4.66
C CYS A 217 -12.99 5.05 5.13
N SER A 218 -12.43 5.87 6.00
CA SER A 218 -11.10 5.67 6.59
C SER A 218 -11.20 4.96 7.94
N VAL A 219 -10.14 4.25 8.33
CA VAL A 219 -9.99 3.69 9.67
C VAL A 219 -9.12 4.63 10.51
N LEU A 220 -9.63 5.07 11.65
CA LEU A 220 -8.86 5.90 12.59
C LEU A 220 -7.76 5.04 13.25
N ALA A 221 -6.50 5.39 13.04
CA ALA A 221 -5.36 4.78 13.70
C ALA A 221 -4.31 5.82 14.08
N GLY A 222 -3.72 5.67 15.27
CA GLY A 222 -2.60 6.48 15.73
C GLY A 222 -2.94 7.45 16.86
N ARG A 223 -4.08 7.24 17.55
CA ARG A 223 -4.51 8.07 18.68
C ARG A 223 -3.42 8.22 19.77
N PRO A 224 -2.71 7.15 20.20
CA PRO A 224 -1.67 7.28 21.22
C PRO A 224 -0.53 8.21 20.83
N PHE A 225 -0.11 8.16 19.57
CA PHE A 225 0.97 9.02 19.06
C PHE A 225 0.53 10.48 18.95
N PHE A 226 -0.68 10.72 18.42
CA PHE A 226 -1.27 12.06 18.34
C PHE A 226 -1.45 12.66 19.74
N THR A 227 -1.99 11.90 20.68
CA THR A 227 -2.17 12.33 22.08
C THR A 227 -0.82 12.57 22.77
N ALA A 228 0.20 11.77 22.50
CA ALA A 228 1.54 11.97 23.08
C ALA A 228 2.16 13.31 22.66
N VAL A 229 2.05 13.70 21.37
CA VAL A 229 2.52 15.01 20.89
C VAL A 229 1.89 16.16 21.69
N PHE A 230 0.56 16.15 21.84
CA PHE A 230 -0.13 17.20 22.59
C PHE A 230 0.12 17.15 24.09
N THR A 231 0.31 15.96 24.66
CA THR A 231 0.65 15.79 26.09
C THR A 231 2.00 16.42 26.41
N GLU A 232 3.02 16.23 25.56
CA GLU A 232 4.34 16.88 25.74
C GLU A 232 4.25 18.41 25.69
N LEU A 233 3.23 18.96 25.01
CA LEU A 233 2.99 20.40 24.91
C LEU A 233 2.00 20.94 25.96
N SER A 234 1.66 20.13 26.98
CA SER A 234 0.68 20.48 28.03
C SER A 234 -0.72 20.78 27.48
N CYS A 235 -1.09 20.15 26.37
CA CYS A 235 -2.43 20.19 25.79
C CYS A 235 -3.21 18.90 26.13
N THR A 236 -4.53 18.97 26.07
CA THR A 236 -5.42 17.82 26.28
C THR A 236 -6.09 17.41 24.97
N VAL A 237 -6.37 16.12 24.80
CA VAL A 237 -7.05 15.57 23.61
C VAL A 237 -8.25 14.74 24.05
N GLU A 238 -9.44 15.13 23.58
CA GLU A 238 -10.69 14.42 23.79
C GLU A 238 -11.14 13.78 22.47
N TRP A 239 -11.18 12.44 22.42
CA TRP A 239 -11.52 11.70 21.21
C TRP A 239 -13.01 11.42 21.11
N ALA A 240 -13.61 11.70 19.94
CA ALA A 240 -15.00 11.35 19.63
C ALA A 240 -15.15 9.89 19.16
N HIS A 241 -14.07 9.30 18.64
CA HIS A 241 -14.05 7.93 18.14
C HIS A 241 -12.95 7.09 18.79
N LYS A 242 -13.20 5.79 18.90
CA LYS A 242 -12.22 4.81 19.39
C LYS A 242 -11.17 4.51 18.32
N GLU A 243 -10.05 3.94 18.76
CA GLU A 243 -9.03 3.45 17.85
C GLU A 243 -9.62 2.29 17.02
N GLY A 244 -9.30 2.25 15.73
CA GLY A 244 -9.86 1.26 14.79
C GLY A 244 -11.31 1.55 14.36
N ALA A 245 -11.91 2.66 14.81
CA ALA A 245 -13.23 3.04 14.34
C ALA A 245 -13.20 3.39 12.85
N GLN A 246 -14.20 2.89 12.12
CA GLN A 246 -14.46 3.33 10.76
C GLN A 246 -15.09 4.71 10.80
N LEU A 247 -14.44 5.68 10.16
CA LEU A 247 -14.94 7.02 9.96
C LEU A 247 -15.87 6.96 8.74
N GLY A 248 -17.12 7.39 8.96
CA GLY A 248 -18.27 7.14 8.07
C GLY A 248 -18.15 7.69 6.64
N PRO A 249 -19.21 7.55 5.83
CA PRO A 249 -19.22 8.01 4.44
C PRO A 249 -19.33 9.53 4.30
N ASP A 250 -19.56 10.24 5.41
CA ASP A 250 -19.65 11.70 5.41
C ASP A 250 -18.36 12.32 4.85
N ALA A 251 -18.51 13.41 4.10
CA ALA A 251 -17.37 14.10 3.51
C ALA A 251 -16.39 14.64 4.57
N VAL A 252 -16.87 14.96 5.78
CA VAL A 252 -16.05 15.42 6.90
C VAL A 252 -16.60 14.90 8.24
N ALA A 253 -15.76 14.21 9.01
CA ALA A 253 -16.09 13.71 10.35
C ALA A 253 -15.20 14.40 11.41
N GLN A 254 -15.80 14.92 12.49
CA GLN A 254 -15.04 15.42 13.63
C GLN A 254 -14.59 14.25 14.50
N THR A 255 -13.28 14.10 14.71
CA THR A 255 -12.69 12.92 15.36
C THR A 255 -12.13 13.18 16.76
N ALA A 256 -11.71 14.41 17.05
CA ALA A 256 -11.22 14.82 18.35
C ALA A 256 -11.35 16.33 18.57
N VAL A 257 -11.16 16.73 19.83
CA VAL A 257 -10.99 18.12 20.26
C VAL A 257 -9.69 18.24 21.04
N VAL A 258 -8.86 19.22 20.68
CA VAL A 258 -7.60 19.55 21.35
C VAL A 258 -7.78 20.88 22.09
N ARG A 259 -7.38 20.94 23.36
CA ARG A 259 -7.43 22.17 24.18
C ARG A 259 -6.11 22.46 24.84
N GLY A 260 -5.73 23.73 24.89
CA GLY A 260 -4.50 24.21 25.51
C GLY A 260 -4.11 25.61 25.01
N PRO A 261 -2.91 26.08 25.38
CA PRO A 261 -2.39 27.35 24.90
C PRO A 261 -2.27 27.40 23.38
N ALA A 262 -2.70 28.51 22.75
CA ALA A 262 -2.71 28.66 21.28
C ALA A 262 -1.39 28.27 20.60
N ARG A 263 -0.25 28.79 21.08
CA ARG A 263 1.08 28.42 20.57
C ARG A 263 1.35 26.92 20.66
N CYS A 264 0.92 26.25 21.74
CA CYS A 264 1.18 24.83 21.95
C CYS A 264 0.30 23.97 21.05
N VAL A 265 -0.98 24.34 20.87
CA VAL A 265 -1.89 23.65 19.95
C VAL A 265 -1.39 23.74 18.51
N LEU A 266 -0.91 24.91 18.08
CA LEU A 266 -0.42 25.11 16.72
C LEU A 266 0.98 24.53 16.49
N LEU A 267 1.86 24.56 17.49
CA LEU A 267 3.17 23.91 17.44
C LEU A 267 3.05 22.38 17.24
N GLY A 268 2.10 21.74 17.93
CA GLY A 268 1.86 20.31 17.82
C GLY A 268 1.07 19.88 16.56
N GLU A 269 0.47 20.83 15.82
CA GLU A 269 -0.44 20.53 14.71
C GLU A 269 0.23 19.63 13.66
N ARG A 270 1.36 20.09 13.10
CA ARG A 270 1.95 19.44 11.92
C ARG A 270 2.51 18.05 12.24
N PRO A 271 3.31 17.85 13.31
CA PRO A 271 3.81 16.52 13.66
C PRO A 271 2.68 15.53 13.98
N ALA A 272 1.67 15.97 14.73
CA ALA A 272 0.56 15.12 15.14
C ALA A 272 -0.31 14.71 13.93
N LEU A 273 -0.67 15.66 13.05
CA LEU A 273 -1.45 15.37 11.84
C LEU A 273 -0.67 14.46 10.88
N ASN A 274 0.62 14.73 10.66
CA ASN A 274 1.48 13.92 9.78
C ASN A 274 1.57 12.46 10.23
N CYS A 275 1.65 12.23 11.55
CA CYS A 275 1.65 10.89 12.13
C CYS A 275 0.29 10.21 11.96
N LEU A 276 -0.79 10.87 12.37
CA LEU A 276 -2.14 10.32 12.33
C LEU A 276 -2.62 10.02 10.91
N ALA A 277 -2.30 10.88 9.95
CA ALA A 277 -2.64 10.72 8.54
C ALA A 277 -2.02 9.46 7.92
N ARG A 278 -0.73 9.21 8.21
CA ARG A 278 -0.02 8.02 7.73
C ARG A 278 -0.52 6.75 8.42
N ALA A 279 -0.66 6.78 9.75
CA ALA A 279 -1.16 5.66 10.51
C ALA A 279 -2.57 5.24 10.06
N SER A 280 -3.49 6.20 9.94
CA SER A 280 -4.86 5.94 9.47
C SER A 280 -4.90 5.47 8.02
N GLY A 281 -4.02 5.96 7.15
CA GLY A 281 -3.88 5.47 5.77
C GLY A 281 -3.53 3.98 5.72
N ILE A 282 -2.51 3.57 6.48
CA ILE A 282 -2.07 2.17 6.58
C ILE A 282 -3.19 1.30 7.18
N ALA A 283 -3.81 1.72 8.27
CA ALA A 283 -4.90 0.97 8.89
C ALA A 283 -6.10 0.79 7.94
N THR A 284 -6.42 1.82 7.15
CA THR A 284 -7.46 1.76 6.12
C THR A 284 -7.12 0.73 5.05
N ARG A 285 -5.89 0.75 4.53
CA ARG A 285 -5.39 -0.25 3.56
C ARG A 285 -5.47 -1.67 4.12
N CYS A 286 -5.05 -1.85 5.36
CA CYS A 286 -5.09 -3.13 6.07
C CYS A 286 -6.52 -3.66 6.19
N SER A 287 -7.45 -2.80 6.64
CA SER A 287 -8.86 -3.16 6.77
C SER A 287 -9.48 -3.57 5.43
N GLN A 288 -9.11 -2.90 4.33
CA GLN A 288 -9.58 -3.25 2.98
C GLN A 288 -9.09 -4.65 2.57
N LEU A 289 -7.78 -4.93 2.71
CA LEU A 289 -7.20 -6.23 2.36
C LEU A 289 -7.79 -7.36 3.22
N GLN A 290 -7.99 -7.10 4.51
CA GLN A 290 -8.60 -8.05 5.43
C GLN A 290 -10.07 -8.32 5.07
N SER A 291 -10.82 -7.33 4.57
CA SER A 291 -12.19 -7.51 4.06
C SER A 291 -12.20 -8.39 2.81
N ILE A 292 -11.34 -8.08 1.83
CA ILE A 292 -11.19 -8.88 0.59
C ILE A 292 -10.94 -10.35 0.91
N ALA A 293 -9.99 -10.62 1.81
CA ALA A 293 -9.68 -11.97 2.28
C ALA A 293 -10.88 -12.69 2.92
N ARG A 294 -11.59 -12.01 3.83
CA ARG A 294 -12.76 -12.59 4.54
C ARG A 294 -13.95 -12.81 3.62
N GLU A 295 -14.23 -11.89 2.71
CA GLU A 295 -15.34 -11.99 1.75
C GLU A 295 -15.15 -13.16 0.78
N ALA A 296 -13.89 -13.47 0.45
CA ALA A 296 -13.54 -14.65 -0.31
C ALA A 296 -13.66 -15.96 0.50
N GLY A 297 -13.82 -15.88 1.83
CA GLY A 297 -13.88 -17.04 2.73
C GLY A 297 -12.52 -17.56 3.19
N TRP A 298 -11.42 -16.84 2.92
CA TRP A 298 -10.08 -17.27 3.32
C TRP A 298 -9.83 -17.00 4.80
N HIS A 299 -9.19 -17.95 5.48
CA HIS A 299 -9.01 -17.95 6.94
C HIS A 299 -7.56 -17.76 7.40
N GLY A 300 -6.63 -17.53 6.47
CA GLY A 300 -5.24 -17.22 6.79
C GLY A 300 -5.01 -15.77 7.25
N HIS A 301 -3.75 -15.39 7.32
CA HIS A 301 -3.30 -14.08 7.78
C HIS A 301 -2.84 -13.20 6.63
N VAL A 302 -3.53 -12.07 6.43
CA VAL A 302 -2.95 -10.95 5.69
C VAL A 302 -1.85 -10.36 6.57
N ALA A 303 -0.67 -10.11 6.02
CA ALA A 303 0.49 -9.65 6.78
C ALA A 303 1.20 -8.45 6.14
N GLY A 304 1.75 -7.57 6.98
CA GLY A 304 2.69 -6.53 6.57
C GLY A 304 4.10 -7.08 6.34
N THR A 305 5.07 -6.18 6.18
CA THR A 305 6.49 -6.55 5.98
C THR A 305 7.40 -5.62 6.78
N ARG A 306 8.72 -5.76 6.64
CA ARG A 306 9.70 -4.78 7.14
C ARG A 306 10.01 -3.64 6.17
N LYS A 307 9.29 -3.55 5.05
CA LYS A 307 9.40 -2.46 4.05
C LYS A 307 8.70 -1.19 4.55
N THR A 308 9.14 -0.74 5.71
CA THR A 308 8.57 0.36 6.50
C THR A 308 9.43 1.61 6.37
N THR A 309 8.85 2.79 6.56
CA THR A 309 9.63 4.04 6.58
C THR A 309 10.68 4.00 7.72
N PRO A 310 11.97 4.27 7.43
CA PRO A 310 13.01 4.35 8.46
C PRO A 310 12.63 5.32 9.58
N GLY A 311 12.81 4.93 10.84
CA GLY A 311 12.40 5.72 12.02
C GLY A 311 10.91 5.66 12.37
N PHE A 312 10.03 5.26 11.44
CA PHE A 312 8.57 5.31 11.64
C PHE A 312 7.92 3.93 11.85
N ARG A 313 8.72 2.85 11.86
CA ARG A 313 8.25 1.46 11.89
C ARG A 313 7.22 1.15 12.98
N LEU A 314 7.41 1.69 14.20
CA LEU A 314 6.49 1.41 15.30
C LEU A 314 5.07 1.89 14.99
N VAL A 315 4.93 3.08 14.39
CA VAL A 315 3.63 3.65 14.02
C VAL A 315 2.99 2.83 12.90
N GLU A 316 3.75 2.47 11.87
CA GLU A 316 3.24 1.69 10.74
C GLU A 316 2.79 0.28 11.15
N LYS A 317 3.55 -0.37 12.03
CA LYS A 317 3.21 -1.70 12.56
C LYS A 317 2.02 -1.65 13.50
N TYR A 318 1.94 -0.64 14.36
CA TYR A 318 0.75 -0.39 15.16
C TYR A 318 -0.49 -0.16 14.28
N ALA A 319 -0.37 0.61 13.20
CA ALA A 319 -1.47 0.82 12.25
C ALA A 319 -1.92 -0.48 11.56
N MET A 320 -0.99 -1.40 11.24
CA MET A 320 -1.35 -2.73 10.73
C MET A 320 -2.21 -3.51 11.75
N LEU A 321 -1.79 -3.50 13.02
CA LEU A 321 -2.52 -4.17 14.10
C LEU A 321 -3.93 -3.58 14.27
N VAL A 322 -4.06 -2.25 14.25
CA VAL A 322 -5.36 -1.55 14.31
C VAL A 322 -6.23 -1.87 13.09
N GLY A 323 -5.63 -1.94 11.89
CA GLY A 323 -6.31 -2.33 10.66
C GLY A 323 -6.67 -3.81 10.56
N GLY A 324 -6.32 -4.62 11.57
CA GLY A 324 -6.72 -6.01 11.69
C GLY A 324 -5.88 -7.01 10.87
N VAL A 325 -4.68 -6.62 10.42
CA VAL A 325 -3.75 -7.52 9.73
C VAL A 325 -2.56 -7.86 10.62
N SER A 326 -1.89 -8.98 10.34
CA SER A 326 -0.68 -9.36 11.07
C SER A 326 0.44 -8.36 10.77
N MET A 327 1.16 -7.96 11.82
CA MET A 327 2.32 -7.09 11.65
C MET A 327 3.47 -7.80 10.93
N HIS A 328 3.48 -9.14 10.89
CA HIS A 328 4.70 -9.93 10.62
C HIS A 328 5.78 -9.61 11.67
N ARG A 329 7.03 -10.04 11.46
CA ARG A 329 8.13 -9.73 12.37
C ARG A 329 8.40 -8.22 12.44
N GLN A 330 8.71 -7.74 13.65
CA GLN A 330 8.95 -6.33 13.91
C GLN A 330 10.33 -5.87 13.42
N ASP A 331 11.34 -6.69 13.62
CA ASP A 331 12.74 -6.37 13.33
C ASP A 331 13.51 -7.65 12.96
N LEU A 332 14.84 -7.58 12.94
CA LEU A 332 15.71 -8.72 12.64
C LEU A 332 15.83 -9.70 13.82
N SER A 333 15.49 -9.27 15.03
CA SER A 333 15.67 -10.04 16.27
C SER A 333 14.41 -10.82 16.65
N GLY A 334 13.23 -10.38 16.22
CA GLY A 334 11.95 -11.01 16.59
C GLY A 334 11.74 -12.41 16.00
N MET A 335 12.16 -12.64 14.76
CA MET A 335 12.09 -13.93 14.07
C MET A 335 13.20 -14.02 13.03
N VAL A 336 13.82 -15.20 12.91
CA VAL A 336 14.82 -15.45 11.88
C VAL A 336 14.13 -15.59 10.53
N MET A 337 14.60 -14.85 9.53
CA MET A 337 14.20 -15.03 8.14
C MET A 337 15.46 -15.19 7.30
N LEU A 338 15.59 -16.36 6.68
CA LEU A 338 16.67 -16.68 5.76
C LEU A 338 16.17 -16.40 4.34
N LYS A 339 16.74 -15.36 3.74
CA LYS A 339 16.49 -14.96 2.35
C LYS A 339 17.48 -15.61 1.39
N ASP A 340 17.21 -15.52 0.10
CA ASP A 340 18.12 -15.82 -1.02
C ASP A 340 19.61 -15.54 -0.71
N ASN A 341 19.94 -14.31 -0.29
CA ASN A 341 21.30 -13.87 -0.02
C ASN A 341 21.95 -14.59 1.17
N HIS A 342 21.16 -15.00 2.17
CA HIS A 342 21.67 -15.78 3.30
C HIS A 342 21.99 -17.20 2.85
N ILE A 343 21.13 -17.78 2.02
CA ILE A 343 21.32 -19.13 1.48
C ILE A 343 22.51 -19.18 0.53
N TRP A 344 22.68 -18.17 -0.34
CA TRP A 344 23.85 -18.08 -1.21
C TRP A 344 25.14 -17.91 -0.42
N ALA A 345 25.11 -17.13 0.68
CA ALA A 345 26.27 -16.95 1.54
C ALA A 345 26.60 -18.21 2.38
N SER A 346 25.60 -19.00 2.78
CA SER A 346 25.80 -20.26 3.53
C SER A 346 26.13 -21.45 2.62
N GLY A 347 25.78 -21.38 1.34
CA GLY A 347 25.94 -22.45 0.36
C GLY A 347 24.89 -23.57 0.43
N SER A 348 23.98 -23.55 1.43
CA SER A 348 22.92 -24.55 1.59
C SER A 348 21.80 -24.04 2.50
N ILE A 349 20.54 -24.35 2.14
CA ILE A 349 19.35 -24.10 2.96
C ILE A 349 19.44 -24.90 4.25
N THR A 350 19.71 -26.20 4.15
CA THR A 350 19.83 -27.10 5.30
C THR A 350 20.83 -26.58 6.34
N GLN A 351 22.01 -26.13 5.88
CA GLN A 351 23.04 -25.61 6.80
C GLN A 351 22.59 -24.29 7.43
N ALA A 352 22.04 -23.36 6.65
CA ALA A 352 21.57 -22.07 7.16
C ALA A 352 20.49 -22.22 8.25
N VAL A 353 19.54 -23.14 8.05
CA VAL A 353 18.48 -23.41 9.04
C VAL A 353 19.06 -23.99 10.33
N ARG A 354 20.01 -24.93 10.23
CA ARG A 354 20.67 -25.52 11.41
C ARG A 354 21.48 -24.49 12.19
N ASP A 355 22.23 -23.65 11.49
CA ASP A 355 23.04 -22.58 12.11
C ASP A 355 22.13 -21.56 12.79
N ALA A 356 21.08 -21.11 12.12
CA ALA A 356 20.06 -20.24 12.70
C ALA A 356 19.43 -20.84 13.96
N ARG A 357 19.05 -22.12 13.91
CA ARG A 357 18.44 -22.84 15.05
C ARG A 357 19.38 -22.95 16.24
N SER A 358 20.68 -23.11 16.00
CA SER A 358 21.69 -23.18 17.06
C SER A 358 21.82 -21.87 17.86
N VAL A 359 21.50 -20.73 17.23
CA VAL A 359 21.59 -19.40 17.85
C VAL A 359 20.26 -18.97 18.47
N CYS A 360 19.14 -19.14 17.75
CA CYS A 360 17.83 -18.64 18.20
C CYS A 360 17.10 -19.60 19.16
N GLY A 361 17.54 -20.85 19.24
CA GLY A 361 16.98 -21.86 20.12
C GLY A 361 15.53 -22.24 19.78
N PHE A 362 14.78 -22.65 20.82
CA PHE A 362 13.41 -23.13 20.67
C PHE A 362 12.35 -22.03 20.67
N SER A 363 12.69 -20.81 21.14
CA SER A 363 11.72 -19.73 21.37
C SER A 363 11.41 -18.91 20.12
N SER A 364 12.25 -18.99 19.10
CA SER A 364 12.11 -18.20 17.87
C SER A 364 11.76 -19.09 16.69
N LYS A 365 10.86 -18.59 15.85
CA LYS A 365 10.55 -19.23 14.57
C LYS A 365 11.64 -18.96 13.54
N ILE A 366 11.81 -19.89 12.61
CA ILE A 366 12.66 -19.75 11.44
C ILE A 366 11.80 -19.79 10.19
N GLU A 367 11.88 -18.72 9.41
CA GLU A 367 11.24 -18.58 8.10
C GLU A 367 12.31 -18.64 7.01
N VAL A 368 12.03 -19.33 5.90
CA VAL A 368 12.95 -19.43 4.75
C VAL A 368 12.23 -18.99 3.49
N GLU A 369 12.86 -18.08 2.74
CA GLU A 369 12.44 -17.65 1.41
C GLU A 369 12.92 -18.65 0.35
N CYS A 370 11.98 -19.20 -0.41
CA CYS A 370 12.22 -20.25 -1.39
C CYS A 370 11.71 -19.80 -2.76
N GLY A 371 12.56 -19.96 -3.78
CA GLY A 371 12.24 -19.69 -5.19
C GLY A 371 11.67 -20.90 -5.93
N SER A 372 11.69 -22.08 -5.31
CA SER A 372 11.13 -23.33 -5.87
C SER A 372 10.47 -24.19 -4.78
N ARG A 373 9.64 -25.15 -5.19
CA ARG A 373 9.01 -26.11 -4.28
C ARG A 373 10.07 -27.03 -3.65
N GLU A 374 11.09 -27.38 -4.41
CA GLU A 374 12.21 -28.23 -3.99
C GLU A 374 12.99 -27.57 -2.85
N GLU A 375 13.29 -26.28 -2.97
CA GLU A 375 13.85 -25.48 -1.89
C GLU A 375 12.93 -25.42 -0.66
N GLY A 376 11.62 -25.31 -0.88
CA GLY A 376 10.62 -25.36 0.20
C GLY A 376 10.63 -26.70 0.96
N SER A 377 10.77 -27.81 0.25
CA SER A 377 10.85 -29.15 0.85
C SER A 377 12.18 -29.34 1.60
N GLU A 378 13.30 -28.81 1.07
CA GLU A 378 14.58 -28.78 1.78
C GLU A 378 14.47 -27.97 3.08
N ALA A 379 13.90 -26.76 3.02
CA ALA A 379 13.72 -25.89 4.18
C ALA A 379 12.85 -26.55 5.27
N ALA A 380 11.72 -27.14 4.88
CA ALA A 380 10.83 -27.86 5.78
C ALA A 380 11.53 -29.07 6.43
N THR A 381 12.26 -29.87 5.63
CA THR A 381 13.05 -31.01 6.11
C THR A 381 14.14 -30.58 7.10
N ALA A 382 14.74 -29.41 6.89
CA ALA A 382 15.75 -28.84 7.76
C ALA A 382 15.19 -28.27 9.09
N GLY A 383 13.86 -28.18 9.23
CA GLY A 383 13.19 -27.71 10.44
C GLY A 383 12.80 -26.23 10.44
N ALA A 384 12.57 -25.64 9.25
CA ALA A 384 11.92 -24.34 9.13
C ALA A 384 10.47 -24.40 9.66
N ASP A 385 10.05 -23.36 10.38
CA ASP A 385 8.68 -23.22 10.87
C ASP A 385 7.74 -22.69 9.76
N ILE A 386 8.29 -21.86 8.87
CA ILE A 386 7.57 -21.15 7.82
C ILE A 386 8.38 -21.25 6.52
N VAL A 387 7.71 -21.61 5.43
CA VAL A 387 8.25 -21.57 4.07
C VAL A 387 7.55 -20.46 3.31
N MET A 388 8.33 -19.45 2.90
CA MET A 388 7.85 -18.36 2.06
C MET A 388 8.13 -18.69 0.59
N LEU A 389 7.07 -18.82 -0.21
CA LEU A 389 7.13 -18.96 -1.66
C LEU A 389 7.13 -17.55 -2.29
N ASP A 390 8.30 -17.05 -2.68
CA ASP A 390 8.46 -15.66 -3.15
C ASP A 390 8.33 -15.55 -4.68
N ASN A 391 7.54 -14.59 -5.14
CA ASN A 391 7.28 -14.27 -6.55
C ASN A 391 6.69 -15.43 -7.40
N PHE A 392 6.02 -16.39 -6.76
CA PHE A 392 5.27 -17.42 -7.48
C PHE A 392 4.04 -16.83 -8.16
N LYS A 393 3.73 -17.30 -9.37
CA LYS A 393 2.41 -17.02 -9.97
C LYS A 393 1.32 -17.76 -9.19
N PRO A 394 0.08 -17.23 -9.12
CA PRO A 394 -1.00 -17.83 -8.34
C PRO A 394 -1.21 -19.35 -8.56
N GLN A 395 -1.18 -19.81 -9.81
CA GLN A 395 -1.38 -21.22 -10.13
C GLN A 395 -0.23 -22.11 -9.63
N GLU A 396 1.01 -21.65 -9.81
CA GLU A 396 2.22 -22.34 -9.37
C GLU A 396 2.30 -22.35 -7.84
N LEU A 397 1.96 -21.22 -7.19
CA LEU A 397 1.87 -21.08 -5.75
C LEU A 397 0.91 -22.11 -5.15
N HIS A 398 -0.30 -22.23 -5.70
CA HIS A 398 -1.32 -23.12 -5.13
C HIS A 398 -0.89 -24.58 -5.23
N ALA A 399 -0.32 -24.99 -6.36
CA ALA A 399 0.19 -26.34 -6.55
C ALA A 399 1.38 -26.65 -5.62
N ALA A 400 2.33 -25.72 -5.50
CA ALA A 400 3.49 -25.88 -4.61
C ALA A 400 3.06 -25.94 -3.13
N ALA A 401 2.18 -25.04 -2.71
CA ALA A 401 1.66 -24.98 -1.35
C ALA A 401 0.88 -26.26 -0.98
N GLN A 402 0.05 -26.79 -1.89
CA GLN A 402 -0.66 -28.05 -1.67
C GLN A 402 0.31 -29.19 -1.41
N LEU A 403 1.28 -29.39 -2.29
CA LEU A 403 2.26 -30.48 -2.17
C LEU A 403 3.10 -30.34 -0.89
N LEU A 404 3.53 -29.12 -0.54
CA LEU A 404 4.26 -28.88 0.69
C LEU A 404 3.41 -29.16 1.94
N LYS A 405 2.11 -28.85 1.92
CA LYS A 405 1.19 -29.16 3.03
C LYS A 405 0.89 -30.65 3.15
N GLU A 406 0.86 -31.39 2.04
CA GLU A 406 0.70 -32.85 2.03
C GLU A 406 1.94 -33.54 2.64
N GLU A 407 3.14 -33.06 2.31
CA GLU A 407 4.40 -33.59 2.82
C GLU A 407 4.72 -33.12 4.25
N PHE A 408 4.44 -31.84 4.56
CA PHE A 408 4.75 -31.19 5.83
C PHE A 408 3.53 -30.43 6.41
N PRO A 409 2.53 -31.13 6.99
CA PRO A 409 1.28 -30.51 7.43
C PRO A 409 1.44 -29.40 8.49
N SER A 410 2.51 -29.44 9.28
CA SER A 410 2.77 -28.49 10.37
C SER A 410 3.49 -27.21 9.93
N VAL A 411 4.09 -27.18 8.74
CA VAL A 411 4.83 -26.01 8.25
C VAL A 411 3.83 -24.96 7.78
N LEU A 412 4.04 -23.69 8.15
CA LEU A 412 3.24 -22.59 7.64
C LEU A 412 3.76 -22.18 6.26
N ILE A 413 2.84 -21.93 5.32
CA ILE A 413 3.16 -21.47 3.98
C ILE A 413 2.82 -19.98 3.86
N GLU A 414 3.82 -19.17 3.57
CA GLU A 414 3.68 -17.75 3.28
C GLU A 414 3.82 -17.50 1.76
N ALA A 415 2.95 -16.66 1.20
CA ALA A 415 3.09 -16.14 -0.15
C ALA A 415 3.49 -14.66 -0.10
N SER A 416 4.49 -14.29 -0.90
CA SER A 416 5.02 -12.93 -1.01
C SER A 416 5.40 -12.62 -2.47
N GLY A 417 5.65 -11.34 -2.76
CA GLY A 417 6.16 -10.89 -4.05
C GLY A 417 5.08 -10.29 -4.94
N GLY A 418 5.15 -8.97 -5.19
CA GLY A 418 4.29 -8.29 -6.16
C GLY A 418 2.79 -8.28 -5.89
N VAL A 419 2.32 -8.78 -4.74
CA VAL A 419 0.88 -8.84 -4.43
C VAL A 419 0.31 -7.43 -4.18
N THR A 420 -0.77 -7.12 -4.87
CA THR A 420 -1.55 -5.88 -4.76
C THR A 420 -2.95 -6.18 -4.22
N PRO A 421 -3.73 -5.17 -3.79
CA PRO A 421 -5.13 -5.39 -3.42
C PRO A 421 -5.96 -6.06 -4.52
N ASP A 422 -5.71 -5.70 -5.78
CA ASP A 422 -6.43 -6.24 -6.94
C ASP A 422 -6.02 -7.69 -7.25
N SER A 423 -4.75 -8.04 -7.00
CA SER A 423 -4.26 -9.40 -7.24
C SER A 423 -4.48 -10.32 -6.05
N LEU A 424 -4.65 -9.80 -4.82
CA LEU A 424 -4.79 -10.57 -3.59
C LEU A 424 -5.79 -11.75 -3.70
N PRO A 425 -7.01 -11.60 -4.27
CA PRO A 425 -7.95 -12.71 -4.40
C PRO A 425 -7.40 -13.94 -5.12
N GLN A 426 -6.44 -13.75 -6.03
CA GLN A 426 -5.83 -14.82 -6.82
C GLN A 426 -4.86 -15.67 -5.99
N TYR A 427 -4.28 -15.11 -4.92
CA TYR A 427 -3.31 -15.77 -4.05
C TYR A 427 -3.98 -16.51 -2.88
N LEU A 428 -5.30 -16.35 -2.70
CA LEU A 428 -6.04 -16.99 -1.62
C LEU A 428 -6.21 -18.49 -1.92
N SER A 429 -5.67 -19.33 -1.04
CA SER A 429 -5.69 -20.80 -1.17
C SER A 429 -5.86 -21.47 0.19
N PRO A 430 -6.53 -22.65 0.29
CA PRO A 430 -6.62 -23.40 1.55
C PRO A 430 -5.25 -23.87 2.08
N HIS A 431 -4.22 -23.90 1.23
CA HIS A 431 -2.88 -24.37 1.57
C HIS A 431 -1.89 -23.24 1.85
N VAL A 432 -2.31 -21.98 1.68
CA VAL A 432 -1.52 -20.79 1.98
C VAL A 432 -2.04 -20.20 3.28
N ASP A 433 -1.18 -20.09 4.29
CA ASP A 433 -1.55 -19.62 5.64
C ASP A 433 -1.35 -18.12 5.80
N ILE A 434 -0.35 -17.55 5.11
CA ILE A 434 0.05 -16.15 5.24
C ILE A 434 0.21 -15.56 3.84
N ILE A 435 -0.27 -14.33 3.63
CA ILE A 435 0.03 -13.54 2.44
C ILE A 435 0.57 -12.21 2.89
N SER A 436 1.84 -11.92 2.61
CA SER A 436 2.47 -10.67 3.00
C SER A 436 2.56 -9.68 1.84
N LEU A 437 2.21 -8.42 2.13
CA LEU A 437 2.10 -7.37 1.10
C LEU A 437 2.93 -6.15 1.49
N GLY A 438 3.93 -5.82 0.67
CA GLY A 438 4.73 -4.60 0.82
C GLY A 438 3.92 -3.32 0.61
N CYS A 439 2.88 -3.38 -0.22
CA CYS A 439 2.01 -2.23 -0.55
C CYS A 439 1.15 -1.74 0.63
N ILE A 440 1.13 -2.47 1.75
CA ILE A 440 0.51 -2.01 3.00
C ILE A 440 1.19 -0.73 3.51
N THR A 441 2.51 -0.63 3.36
CA THR A 441 3.30 0.53 3.79
C THR A 441 3.87 1.31 2.62
N GLN A 442 4.39 0.62 1.60
CA GLN A 442 4.99 1.28 0.44
C GLN A 442 3.92 1.82 -0.50
N GLY A 443 3.94 3.13 -0.76
CA GLY A 443 2.98 3.79 -1.64
C GLY A 443 1.55 3.82 -1.10
N CYS A 444 1.37 3.62 0.22
CA CYS A 444 0.06 3.71 0.85
C CYS A 444 -0.40 5.18 0.91
N PRO A 445 -1.60 5.52 0.40
CA PRO A 445 -2.18 6.84 0.55
C PRO A 445 -2.38 7.22 2.02
N VAL A 446 -2.25 8.50 2.32
CA VAL A 446 -2.56 9.06 3.64
C VAL A 446 -4.02 9.50 3.73
N VAL A 447 -4.55 9.56 4.95
CA VAL A 447 -5.88 10.12 5.24
C VAL A 447 -5.75 11.64 5.46
N ASP A 448 -6.61 12.44 4.82
CA ASP A 448 -6.64 13.89 5.00
C ASP A 448 -7.29 14.25 6.34
N PHE A 449 -6.48 14.77 7.26
CA PHE A 449 -6.92 15.36 8.50
C PHE A 449 -6.60 16.86 8.54
N SER A 450 -7.45 17.63 9.22
CA SER A 450 -7.12 19.01 9.58
C SER A 450 -7.47 19.32 11.01
N LEU A 451 -6.65 20.14 11.66
CA LEU A 451 -6.93 20.71 12.97
C LEU A 451 -7.40 22.15 12.79
N LYS A 452 -8.57 22.52 13.35
CA LYS A 452 -9.19 23.83 13.16
C LYS A 452 -9.47 24.51 14.48
N VAL A 453 -8.68 25.54 14.81
CA VAL A 453 -8.98 26.46 15.92
C VAL A 453 -10.33 27.12 15.67
N GLN A 454 -11.19 27.12 16.69
CA GLN A 454 -12.52 27.71 16.57
C GLN A 454 -12.42 29.24 16.47
N LYS A 455 -13.14 29.82 15.50
CA LYS A 455 -13.25 31.28 15.40
C LYS A 455 -13.96 31.81 16.65
N PRO A 456 -13.52 32.94 17.22
CA PRO A 456 -14.28 33.61 18.27
C PRO A 456 -15.70 33.88 17.75
N VAL A 457 -16.70 33.59 18.56
CA VAL A 457 -18.08 34.00 18.26
C VAL A 457 -18.06 35.53 18.27
N ALA A 458 -18.34 36.16 17.13
CA ALA A 458 -18.49 37.60 17.08
C ALA A 458 -19.69 37.97 17.96
N PHE A 459 -19.43 38.58 19.11
CA PHE A 459 -20.51 39.23 19.86
C PHE A 459 -21.02 40.39 18.99
N PRO A 460 -22.33 40.49 18.72
CA PRO A 460 -22.86 41.69 18.11
C PRO A 460 -22.52 42.87 19.03
N ILE A 461 -21.80 43.84 18.49
CA ILE A 461 -21.59 45.12 19.15
C ILE A 461 -22.98 45.76 19.24
N ILE A 462 -23.60 45.68 20.41
CA ILE A 462 -24.76 46.50 20.73
C ILE A 462 -24.20 47.91 20.90
N PHE A 463 -24.35 48.74 19.87
CA PHE A 463 -24.22 50.18 20.03
C PHE A 463 -25.40 50.63 20.88
N ASP A 464 -25.19 50.81 22.18
CA ASP A 464 -26.09 51.61 23.00
C ASP A 464 -25.98 53.06 22.48
N SER A 465 -27.00 53.49 21.74
CA SER A 465 -27.20 54.89 21.41
C SER A 465 -27.71 55.61 22.66
N GLN A 466 -26.81 56.27 23.39
CA GLN A 466 -27.18 57.37 24.27
C GLN A 466 -26.96 58.71 23.58
#